data_AF-A0A4S5AI16-F1
#
_entry.id   AF-A0A4S5AI16-F1
#
_cell.length_a   1.000
_cell.length_b   1.000
_cell.length_c   1.000
_cell.angle_alpha   90.00
_cell.angle_beta   90.00
_cell.angle_gamma   90.00
#
_symmetry.space_group_name_H-M   'P 1'
#
loop_
_entity.id
_entity.type
_entity.pdbx_description
1 polymer ?
#
loop_
_entity_poly.entity_id
_entity_poly.type
_entity_poly.pdbx_seq_one_letter_code
_entity_poly.pdbx_strand_id
1 'polypeptide(L)'
;MEAERTRRQVRRELTDRLMVEYAGAVPAGQVLAAVVRIDRLLSSYHPSAADRMALCEELVRHRLVERIARTHQPRLARAAS
;
A
#
# COMPACT_ATOMS: atom_id res chain seq x y z
N MET A 1 -5.56 15.97 19.88
CA MET A 1 -5.72 16.47 18.49
C MET A 1 -4.43 16.40 17.68
N GLU A 2 -3.25 16.61 18.26
CA GLU A 2 -1.97 16.60 17.54
C GLU A 2 -1.59 15.23 16.98
N ALA A 3 -1.77 14.15 17.75
CA ALA A 3 -1.48 12.78 17.30
C ALA A 3 -2.22 12.38 16.01
N GLU A 4 -3.46 12.85 15.82
CA GLU A 4 -4.26 12.59 14.63
C GLU A 4 -3.75 13.38 13.41
N ARG A 5 -3.27 14.62 13.63
CA ARG A 5 -2.65 15.42 12.56
C ARG A 5 -1.33 14.80 12.10
N THR A 6 -0.48 14.39 13.03
CA THR A 6 0.79 13.70 12.74
C THR A 6 0.54 12.42 11.96
N ARG A 7 -0.46 11.61 12.37
CA ARG A 7 -0.83 10.39 11.65
C ARG A 7 -1.25 10.66 10.20
N ARG A 8 -2.09 11.67 9.97
CA ARG A 8 -2.54 12.04 8.63
C ARG A 8 -1.37 12.50 7.75
N GLN A 9 -0.44 13.26 8.33
CA GLN A 9 0.75 13.74 7.63
C GLN A 9 1.67 12.57 7.24
N VAL A 10 2.02 11.69 8.19
CA VAL A 10 2.87 10.52 7.91
C VAL A 10 2.24 9.58 6.88
N ARG A 11 0.92 9.36 6.96
CA ARG A 11 0.22 8.55 5.94
C ARG A 11 0.26 9.19 4.56
N ARG A 12 0.14 10.52 4.49
CA ARG A 12 0.22 11.26 3.23
C ARG A 12 1.62 11.14 2.63
N GLU A 13 2.66 11.37 3.43
CA GLU A 13 4.05 11.22 3.00
C GLU A 13 4.37 9.79 2.52
N LEU A 14 3.88 8.78 3.24
CA LEU A 14 3.99 7.39 2.79
C LEU A 14 3.28 7.17 1.44
N THR A 15 2.07 7.70 1.29
CA THR A 15 1.30 7.57 0.05
C THR A 15 2.01 8.23 -1.11
N ASP A 16 2.51 9.46 -0.92
CA ASP A 16 3.20 10.23 -1.95
C ASP A 16 4.49 9.52 -2.39
N ARG A 17 5.28 8.99 -1.44
CA ARG A 17 6.48 8.19 -1.75
C ARG A 17 6.14 6.95 -2.59
N LEU A 18 5.12 6.18 -2.19
CA LEU A 18 4.73 4.98 -2.90
C LEU A 18 4.12 5.29 -4.29
N MET A 19 3.42 6.41 -4.45
CA MET A 19 2.91 6.83 -5.75
C MET A 19 4.04 7.11 -6.75
N VAL A 20 5.13 7.72 -6.29
CA VAL A 20 6.33 7.96 -7.10
C VAL A 20 7.05 6.64 -7.39
N GLU A 21 7.23 5.80 -6.38
CA GLU A 21 7.96 4.52 -6.52
C GLU A 21 7.28 3.57 -7.52
N TYR A 22 5.95 3.49 -7.49
CA TYR A 22 5.16 2.61 -8.36
C TYR A 22 4.56 3.33 -9.58
N ALA A 23 5.06 4.52 -9.91
CA ALA A 23 4.61 5.30 -11.05
C ALA A 23 4.74 4.50 -12.36
N GLY A 24 3.68 4.48 -13.17
CA GLY A 24 3.63 3.71 -14.42
C GLY A 24 3.34 2.22 -14.27
N ALA A 25 3.61 1.61 -13.11
CA ALA A 25 3.28 0.21 -12.83
C ALA A 25 1.90 0.05 -12.18
N VAL A 26 1.50 0.99 -11.31
CA VAL A 26 0.24 0.96 -10.58
C VAL A 26 -0.46 2.33 -10.63
N PRO A 27 -1.77 2.39 -10.91
CA PRO A 27 -2.52 3.64 -10.82
C PRO A 27 -2.46 4.26 -9.42
N ALA A 28 -2.23 5.57 -9.32
CA ALA A 28 -2.10 6.28 -8.05
C ALA A 28 -3.29 6.05 -7.09
N GLY A 29 -4.52 5.99 -7.62
CA GLY A 29 -5.72 5.69 -6.82
C GLY A 29 -5.69 4.30 -6.17
N GLN A 30 -5.02 3.31 -6.79
CA GLN A 30 -4.85 1.98 -6.22
C GLN A 30 -3.78 1.97 -5.12
N VAL A 31 -2.71 2.75 -5.27
CA VAL A 31 -1.69 2.96 -4.23
C VAL A 31 -2.34 3.58 -2.99
N LEU A 32 -3.06 4.69 -3.15
CA LEU A 32 -3.80 5.35 -2.06
C LEU A 32 -4.79 4.38 -1.38
N ALA A 33 -5.57 3.64 -2.19
CA ALA A 33 -6.54 2.70 -1.65
C ALA A 33 -5.87 1.55 -0.86
N ALA A 34 -4.67 1.11 -1.25
CA ALA A 34 -3.91 0.10 -0.52
C ALA A 34 -3.44 0.63 0.84
N VAL A 35 -2.84 1.82 0.86
CA VAL A 35 -2.37 2.49 2.10
C VAL A 35 -3.54 2.70 3.07
N VAL A 36 -4.66 3.26 2.61
CA VAL A 36 -5.84 3.52 3.47
C VAL A 36 -6.42 2.23 4.04
N ARG A 37 -6.50 1.16 3.25
CA ARG A 37 -7.04 -0.13 3.73
C ARG A 37 -6.14 -0.75 4.78
N ILE A 38 -4.83 -0.74 4.57
CA ILE A 38 -3.87 -1.36 5.49
C ILE A 38 -3.72 -0.52 6.77
N ASP A 39 -3.66 0.81 6.69
CA ASP A 39 -3.68 1.69 7.87
C ASP A 39 -4.92 1.44 8.74
N ARG A 40 -6.10 1.31 8.12
CA ARG A 40 -7.34 0.96 8.82
C ARG A 40 -7.29 -0.42 9.48
N LEU A 41 -6.75 -1.42 8.79
CA LEU A 41 -6.59 -2.76 9.34
C LEU A 41 -5.71 -2.75 10.58
N LEU A 42 -4.55 -2.07 10.51
CA LEU A 42 -3.57 -2.03 11.60
C LEU A 42 -3.95 -1.10 12.76
N SER A 43 -4.90 -0.17 12.53
CA SER A 43 -5.35 0.79 13.55
C SER A 43 -5.86 0.13 14.83
N SER A 44 -6.35 -1.12 14.75
CA SER A 44 -6.89 -1.85 15.90
C SER A 44 -5.85 -2.68 16.67
N TYR A 45 -4.65 -2.86 16.13
CA TYR A 45 -3.66 -3.81 16.65
C TYR A 45 -2.39 -3.16 17.21
N HIS A 46 -2.07 -1.93 16.79
CA HIS A 46 -0.82 -1.28 17.17
C HIS A 46 -1.04 0.09 17.83
N PRO A 47 -0.66 0.27 19.11
CA PRO A 47 -0.76 1.55 19.80
C PRO A 47 0.32 2.55 19.33
N SER A 48 1.47 2.04 18.87
CA SER A 48 2.56 2.87 18.34
C SER A 48 2.27 3.30 16.90
N ALA A 49 2.22 4.62 16.68
CA ALA A 49 2.01 5.19 15.34
C ALA A 49 3.18 4.89 14.39
N ALA A 50 4.41 4.84 14.90
CA ALA A 50 5.60 4.56 14.11
C ALA A 50 5.61 3.11 13.61
N ASP A 51 5.44 2.14 14.51
CA ASP A 51 5.45 0.72 14.16
C ASP A 51 4.28 0.36 13.23
N ARG A 52 3.12 0.97 13.46
CA ARG A 52 1.97 0.84 12.57
C ARG A 52 2.27 1.31 11.16
N MET A 53 2.98 2.43 11.00
CA MET A 53 3.31 2.98 9.69
C MET A 53 4.40 2.19 8.98
N ALA A 54 5.40 1.68 9.71
CA ALA A 54 6.40 0.78 9.17
C ALA A 54 5.76 -0.51 8.61
N LEU A 55 4.90 -1.15 9.41
CA LEU A 55 4.17 -2.36 8.97
C LEU A 55 3.18 -2.05 7.84
N CYS A 56 2.55 -0.87 7.86
CA CYS A 56 1.70 -0.43 6.77
C CYS A 56 2.48 -0.33 5.46
N GLU A 57 3.69 0.25 5.49
CA GLU A 57 4.56 0.37 4.33
C GLU A 57 4.93 -1.02 3.78
N GLU A 58 5.37 -1.93 4.64
CA GLU A 58 5.76 -3.30 4.25
C GLU A 58 4.62 -4.06 3.56
N LEU A 59 3.43 -4.08 4.18
CA LEU A 59 2.26 -4.77 3.63
C LEU A 59 1.76 -4.15 2.33
N VAL A 60 1.83 -2.82 2.20
CA VAL A 60 1.45 -2.15 0.94
C VAL A 60 2.44 -2.53 -0.16
N ARG A 61 3.74 -2.44 0.09
CA ARG A 61 4.79 -2.82 -0.87
C ARG A 61 4.59 -4.26 -1.34
N HIS A 62 4.44 -5.21 -0.41
CA HIS A 62 4.22 -6.61 -0.74
C HIS A 62 2.98 -6.80 -1.64
N ARG A 63 1.85 -6.17 -1.27
CA ARG A 63 0.61 -6.25 -2.03
C ARG A 63 0.72 -5.65 -3.44
N LEU A 64 1.45 -4.55 -3.60
CA LEU A 64 1.65 -3.91 -4.90
C LEU A 64 2.54 -4.77 -5.80
N VAL A 65 3.63 -5.33 -5.26
CA VAL A 65 4.52 -6.25 -5.98
C VAL A 65 3.78 -7.50 -6.44
N GLU A 66 3.00 -8.14 -5.55
CA GLU A 66 2.19 -9.29 -5.94
C GLU A 66 1.20 -8.96 -7.06
N ARG A 67 0.58 -7.77 -7.00
CA ARG A 67 -0.36 -7.33 -8.02
C ARG A 67 0.31 -7.15 -9.38
N ILE A 68 1.48 -6.51 -9.39
CA ILE A 68 2.29 -6.34 -10.60
C ILE A 68 2.62 -7.72 -11.17
N ALA A 69 3.15 -8.63 -10.34
CA ALA A 69 3.47 -10.00 -10.75
C ALA A 69 2.27 -10.74 -11.38
N ARG A 70 1.08 -10.66 -10.75
CA ARG A 70 -0.16 -11.27 -11.30
C ARG A 70 -0.62 -10.64 -12.61
N THR A 71 -0.36 -9.34 -12.80
CA THR A 71 -0.72 -8.62 -14.03
C THR A 71 0.20 -9.00 -15.20
N HIS A 72 1.47 -9.26 -14.90
CA HIS A 72 2.49 -9.65 -15.89
C HIS A 72 2.54 -11.15 -16.17
N GLN A 73 1.79 -11.99 -15.46
CA GLN A 73 1.64 -13.39 -15.84
C GLN A 73 0.94 -13.46 -17.21
N PRO A 74 1.63 -13.88 -18.28
CA PRO A 74 1.02 -14.04 -19.58
C PRO A 74 -0.09 -15.09 -19.46
N ARG A 75 -1.17 -14.95 -20.25
CA ARG A 75 -2.28 -15.91 -20.33
C ARG A 75 -1.87 -17.29 -20.91
N LEU A 76 -0.74 -17.85 -20.49
CA LEU A 76 -0.26 -19.18 -20.90
C LEU A 76 -1.14 -20.32 -20.35
N ALA A 77 -2.12 -20.05 -19.49
CA ALA A 77 -3.01 -21.07 -18.93
C ALA A 77 -4.35 -21.24 -19.67
N ARG A 78 -4.65 -20.44 -20.72
CA ARG A 78 -5.98 -20.47 -21.38
C ARG A 78 -6.01 -21.14 -22.76
N ALA A 79 -4.88 -21.69 -23.21
CA ALA A 79 -4.75 -22.36 -24.51
C ALA A 79 -4.52 -23.89 -24.40
N ALA A 80 -4.75 -24.48 -23.22
CA ALA A 80 -4.59 -25.92 -22.97
C ALA A 80 -5.89 -26.56 -22.46
N SER A 81 -7.04 -26.15 -23.00
CA SER A 81 -8.35 -26.79 -22.74
C SER A 81 -9.12 -26.97 -24.03
#